data_AF-A0A352RUE7-F1
#
_entry.id   AF-A0A352RUE7-F1
#
_cell.length_a   1.000
_cell.length_b   1.000
_cell.length_c   1.000
_cell.angle_alpha   90.00
_cell.angle_beta   90.00
_cell.angle_gamma   90.00
#
_symmetry.space_group_name_H-M   'P 1'
#
loop_
_entity.id
_entity.type
_entity.pdbx_description
1 polymer ?
#
loop_
_entity_poly.entity_id
_entity_poly.type
_entity_poly.pdbx_seq_one_letter_code
_entity_poly.pdbx_strand_id
1 'polypeptide(L)' 'LLELENGVLNHTAGVESANADASVAMSRDTLNGIILQQTKLADAIKNGSAKVTGNQAKLDELVSYLDHFEFWFNIVTP' A
#
# COMPACT_ATOMS: atom_id res chain seq x y z
N LEU A 1 -6.07 -3.29 -10.52
CA LEU A 1 -5.76 -4.57 -9.84
C LEU A 1 -4.32 -4.48 -9.35
N LEU A 2 -4.09 -4.87 -8.10
CA LEU A 2 -2.76 -5.00 -7.52
C LEU A 2 -2.55 -6.46 -7.13
N GLU A 3 -1.43 -7.05 -7.55
CA GLU A 3 -1.13 -8.47 -7.36
C GLU A 3 0.32 -8.62 -6.93
N LEU A 4 0.53 -9.18 -5.74
CA LEU A 4 1.86 -9.56 -5.27
C LEU A 4 2.03 -11.07 -5.46
N GLU A 5 2.86 -11.46 -6.41
CA GLU A 5 3.15 -12.86 -6.70
C GLU A 5 4.61 -13.01 -7.13
N ASN A 6 5.25 -14.14 -6.78
CA ASN A 6 6.62 -14.44 -7.18
C ASN A 6 7.64 -13.33 -6.81
N GLY A 7 7.40 -12.64 -5.69
CA GLY A 7 8.25 -11.54 -5.22
C GLY A 7 8.11 -10.23 -5.98
N VAL A 8 7.09 -10.07 -6.83
CA VAL A 8 6.86 -8.87 -7.65
C VAL A 8 5.47 -8.31 -7.38
N LEU A 9 5.39 -7.00 -7.11
CA LEU A 9 4.13 -6.26 -7.00
C LEU A 9 3.73 -5.68 -8.36
N ASN A 10 2.71 -6.26 -8.97
CA ASN A 10 2.16 -5.85 -10.27
C ASN A 10 0.97 -4.90 -10.12
N HIS A 11 0.79 -4.02 -11.10
CA HIS A 11 -0.33 -3.11 -11.20
C HIS A 11 -0.92 -3.17 -12.62
N THR A 12 -2.24 -3.33 -12.70
CA THR A 12 -3.00 -3.29 -13.96
C THR A 12 -4.15 -2.29 -13.84
N ALA A 13 -4.10 -1.21 -14.63
CA ALA A 13 -5.08 -0.14 -14.61
C ALA A 13 -6.43 -0.57 -15.20
N GLY A 14 -7.53 -0.10 -14.61
CA GLY A 14 -8.91 -0.36 -15.10
C GLY A 14 -9.41 -1.80 -14.92
N VAL A 15 -8.63 -2.66 -14.28
CA VAL A 15 -8.99 -4.06 -14.01
C VAL A 15 -9.23 -4.25 -12.51
N GLU A 16 -10.24 -5.02 -12.16
CA GLU A 16 -10.54 -5.47 -10.79
C GLU A 16 -10.75 -6.99 -10.80
N SER A 17 -10.51 -7.65 -9.67
CA SER A 17 -10.75 -9.08 -9.50
C SER A 17 -11.89 -9.30 -8.52
N ALA A 18 -12.86 -10.13 -8.89
CA ALA A 18 -13.96 -10.53 -8.00
C ALA A 18 -13.48 -11.37 -6.80
N ASN A 19 -12.29 -11.96 -6.88
CA ASN A 19 -11.68 -12.80 -5.85
C ASN A 19 -10.47 -12.12 -5.20
N ALA A 20 -10.37 -10.79 -5.25
CA ALA A 20 -9.31 -10.07 -4.56
C ALA A 20 -9.41 -10.29 -3.03
N ASP A 21 -8.27 -10.44 -2.36
CA ASP A 21 -8.21 -10.57 -0.90
C ASP A 21 -8.87 -9.38 -0.18
N ALA A 22 -8.71 -8.18 -0.73
CA ALA A 22 -9.34 -6.96 -0.28
C ALA A 22 -9.54 -5.97 -1.43
N SER A 23 -10.54 -5.10 -1.28
CA SER A 23 -10.74 -3.92 -2.13
C SER A 23 -10.55 -2.66 -1.30
N VAL A 24 -9.75 -1.73 -1.82
CA VAL A 24 -9.43 -0.47 -1.16
C VAL A 24 -9.87 0.68 -2.06
N ALA A 25 -10.71 1.56 -1.53
CA ALA A 25 -11.17 2.76 -2.21
C ALA A 25 -10.71 4.00 -1.44
N MET A 26 -10.02 4.92 -2.11
CA MET A 26 -9.61 6.21 -1.56
C MET A 26 -9.36 7.21 -2.70
N SER A 27 -9.26 8.49 -2.37
CA SER A 27 -8.83 9.51 -3.33
C SER A 27 -7.33 9.46 -3.59
N ARG A 28 -6.88 10.02 -4.73
CA ARG A 28 -5.44 10.17 -5.01
C ARG A 28 -4.74 11.06 -3.97
N ASP A 29 -5.43 12.08 -3.46
CA ASP A 29 -4.89 12.98 -2.44
C ASP A 29 -4.68 12.25 -1.11
N THR A 30 -5.63 11.40 -0.72
CA THR A 30 -5.50 10.53 0.47
C THR A 30 -4.29 9.60 0.32
N LEU A 31 -4.13 8.94 -0.84
CA LEU A 31 -2.97 8.10 -1.12
C LEU A 31 -1.65 8.87 -1.01
N ASN A 32 -1.58 10.06 -1.61
CA ASN A 32 -0.39 10.90 -1.55
C ASN A 32 -0.05 11.30 -0.10
N GLY A 33 -1.05 11.68 0.70
CA GLY A 33 -0.87 12.00 2.11
C GLY A 33 -0.32 10.82 2.92
N ILE A 34 -0.73 9.59 2.60
CA ILE A 34 -0.20 8.37 3.22
C ILE A 34 1.27 8.15 2.84
N ILE A 35 1.61 8.25 1.54
CA ILE A 35 2.99 8.05 1.04
C ILE A 35 3.94 9.11 1.61
N LEU A 36 3.47 10.36 1.73
CA LEU A 36 4.21 11.47 2.33
C LEU A 36 4.23 11.43 3.86
N GLN A 37 3.65 10.39 4.48
CA GLN A 37 3.56 10.20 5.93
C GLN A 37 2.83 11.32 6.68
N GLN A 38 1.99 12.09 5.99
CA GLN A 38 1.16 13.16 6.56
C GLN A 38 -0.08 12.61 7.28
N THR A 39 -0.51 11.40 6.89
CA THR A 39 -1.58 10.65 7.56
C THR A 39 -1.27 9.15 7.52
N LYS A 40 -1.87 8.38 8.43
CA LYS A 40 -1.78 6.91 8.39
C LYS A 40 -3.00 6.33 7.69
N LEU A 41 -2.82 5.21 7.01
CA LEU A 41 -3.92 4.47 6.39
C LEU A 41 -5.04 4.13 7.40
N ALA A 42 -4.67 3.71 8.61
CA ALA A 42 -5.64 3.41 9.68
C ALA A 42 -6.48 4.64 10.07
N ASP A 43 -5.85 5.83 10.12
CA ASP A 43 -6.56 7.09 10.41
C ASP A 43 -7.48 7.49 9.26
N ALA A 44 -7.02 7.31 8.01
CA ALA A 44 -7.82 7.54 6.81
C ALA A 44 -9.05 6.60 6.74
N ILE A 45 -8.92 5.36 7.19
CA ILE A 45 -10.06 4.43 7.32
C ILE A 45 -11.01 4.91 8.41
N LYS A 46 -10.49 5.26 9.59
CA LYS A 46 -11.29 5.70 10.75
C LYS A 46 -12.08 6.98 10.46
N ASN A 47 -11.51 7.91 9.70
CA ASN A 47 -12.16 9.17 9.33
C ASN A 47 -13.00 9.09 8.04
N GLY A 48 -13.04 7.93 7.37
CA GLY A 48 -13.85 7.67 6.20
C GLY A 48 -13.26 8.16 4.86
N SER A 49 -12.04 8.70 4.84
CA SER A 49 -11.36 9.09 3.60
C SER A 49 -10.77 7.90 2.81
N ALA A 50 -10.65 6.74 3.46
CA ALA A 50 -10.40 5.45 2.81
C ALA A 50 -11.44 4.41 3.26
N LYS A 51 -11.80 3.50 2.37
CA LYS A 51 -12.69 2.37 2.65
C LYS A 51 -12.00 1.08 2.25
N VAL A 52 -12.02 0.10 3.14
CA VAL A 52 -11.51 -1.25 2.89
C VAL A 52 -12.66 -2.24 3.04
N THR A 53 -12.78 -3.16 2.09
CA THR A 53 -13.67 -4.33 2.17
C THR A 53 -12.87 -5.60 1.94
N GLY A 54 -13.30 -6.73 2.49
CA GLY A 54 -12.52 -7.97 2.47
C GLY A 54 -11.54 -8.06 3.64
N ASN A 55 -10.39 -8.69 3.44
CA ASN A 55 -9.41 -8.93 4.49
C ASN A 55 -8.43 -7.76 4.64
N GLN A 56 -8.70 -6.86 5.60
CA GLN A 56 -7.83 -5.71 5.87
C GLN A 56 -6.39 -6.11 6.25
N ALA A 57 -6.17 -7.26 6.90
CA ALA A 57 -4.85 -7.71 7.29
C ALA A 57 -3.92 -7.96 6.08
N LYS A 58 -4.47 -8.22 4.88
CA LYS A 58 -3.69 -8.38 3.65
C LYS A 58 -3.05 -7.08 3.17
N LEU A 59 -3.68 -5.95 3.47
CA LEU A 59 -3.10 -4.63 3.20
C LEU A 59 -1.95 -4.32 4.17
N ASP A 60 -2.11 -4.66 5.44
CA ASP A 60 -1.05 -4.53 6.44
C ASP A 60 0.15 -5.45 6.11
N GLU A 61 -0.11 -6.69 5.67
CA GLU A 61 0.90 -7.64 5.20
C GLU A 61 1.68 -7.06 4.00
N LEU A 62 0.99 -6.55 2.98
CA LEU A 62 1.64 -5.92 1.82
C LEU A 62 2.53 -4.73 2.23
N VAL A 63 2.04 -3.84 3.10
CA VAL A 63 2.81 -2.68 3.56
C VAL A 63 4.01 -3.11 4.39
N SER A 64 3.92 -4.20 5.16
CA SER A 64 5.03 -4.73 5.94
C SER A 64 6.21 -5.24 5.09
N TYR A 65 5.97 -5.53 3.80
CA TYR A 65 7.02 -5.93 2.86
C TYR A 65 7.75 -4.76 2.20
N LEU A 66 7.28 -3.51 2.41
CA LEU A 66 7.95 -2.33 1.88
C LEU A 66 9.18 -2.00 2.72
N ASP A 67 10.30 -1.79 2.05
CA ASP A 67 11.58 -1.52 2.69
C ASP A 67 11.72 -0.04 3.09
N HIS A 68 12.60 0.22 4.04
CA HIS A 68 13.07 1.55 4.40
C HIS A 68 14.56 1.66 4.08
N PHE A 69 14.90 2.53 3.14
CA PHE A 69 16.29 2.69 2.69
C PHE A 69 17.07 3.64 3.61
N GLU A 70 18.13 3.14 4.23
CA GLU A 70 19.07 3.96 4.98
C GLU A 70 19.82 4.93 4.06
N PHE A 71 19.75 6.23 4.37
CA PHE A 71 20.34 7.27 3.52
C PHE A 71 21.88 7.16 3.44
N TRP A 72 22.51 6.82 4.56
CA TRP A 72 23.97 6.77 4.69
C TRP A 72 24.51 5.35 4.49
N PHE A 73 24.22 4.75 3.34
CA PHE A 73 24.88 3.51 2.95
C PHE A 73 26.36 3.77 2.62
N ASN A 74 27.22 2.77 2.83
CA ASN A 74 28.63 2.89 2.50
C ASN A 74 28.82 3.09 1.00
N ILE A 75 29.60 4.11 0.62
CA ILE A 75 29.90 4.41 -0.79
C ILE A 75 31.26 3.82 -1.21
N VAL A 76 32.27 3.89 -0.33
CA VAL A 76 33.67 3.50 -0.64
C VAL A 76 34.14 2.22 0.06
N THR A 77 33.30 1.63 0.88
CA THR A 77 33.52 0.33 1.51
C THR A 77 32.29 -0.56 1.27
N PRO A 78 32.43 -1.89 1.25
CA PRO A 78 31.29 -2.77 1.50
C PRO A 78 30.61 -2.46 2.84
#